data_AF-X1C3C5-F1
#
_entry.id   AF-X1C3C5-F1
#
_cell.length_a   1.000
_cell.length_b   1.000
_cell.length_c   1.000
_cell.angle_alpha   90.00
_cell.angle_beta   90.00
_cell.angle_gamma   90.00
#
_symmetry.space_group_name_H-M   'P 1'
#
loop_
_entity.id
_entity.type
_entity.pdbx_description
1 polymer ?
#
loop_
_entity_poly.entity_id
_entity_poly.type
_entity_poly.pdbx_seq_one_letter_code
_entity_poly.pdbx_strand_id
1 'polypeptide(L)'
;SGPTYARARQRADALFTYPVVLNAPWVDLSGPRGGISYLNYMPEARNGYISIENLAGYGPGLRLAYGWAHMIVVRPGEEWTSPPMGLAVHDGDWHETADRYRAWMDEHLRPAPGRQSARKMIGFQNVFFRSFDGERIRAYEEIPAVAATGRRYGVNHLCIWDHLTLGNYVPHPELDLIDYDETDRAALSAGIRQVRAEGTNVSALINFRHLNPASKRFAADAATEIKRCYDGTPQTENWSGSAHHGRLFVRHLGPECNIYSPFSSVYQDRVMRLTREYLDLGYVSMFFDQPWEIRP
;
A
#
# COMPACT_ATOMS: atom_id res chain seq x y z
N SER A 1 37.13 6.73 -12.76
CA SER A 1 36.72 5.34 -12.51
C SER A 1 35.32 5.34 -11.91
N GLY A 2 34.30 5.24 -12.77
CA GLY A 2 32.91 5.26 -12.32
C GLY A 2 32.59 4.00 -11.49
N PRO A 3 31.82 4.12 -10.41
CA PRO A 3 31.33 2.97 -9.66
C PRO A 3 30.35 2.22 -10.57
N THR A 4 30.83 1.23 -11.30
CA THR A 4 29.97 0.26 -11.98
C THR A 4 29.09 -0.42 -10.94
N TYR A 5 27.78 -0.37 -11.19
CA TYR A 5 26.68 -1.03 -10.47
C TYR A 5 27.00 -2.44 -9.94
N ALA A 6 27.93 -3.16 -10.60
CA ALA A 6 28.37 -4.52 -10.28
C ALA A 6 29.15 -4.71 -8.97
N ARG A 7 29.76 -3.67 -8.36
CA ARG A 7 30.59 -3.85 -7.14
C ARG A 7 29.94 -3.38 -5.84
N ALA A 8 29.02 -2.42 -5.89
CA ALA A 8 28.41 -1.84 -4.69
C ALA A 8 27.32 -2.72 -4.04
N ARG A 9 26.86 -3.79 -4.71
CA ARG A 9 25.78 -4.67 -4.23
C ARG A 9 26.13 -6.15 -4.16
N GLN A 10 27.41 -6.53 -4.22
CA GLN A 10 27.81 -7.92 -4.00
C GLN A 10 27.56 -8.41 -2.56
N ARG A 11 27.45 -7.46 -1.60
CA ARG A 11 26.86 -7.64 -0.27
C ARG A 11 25.67 -6.70 -0.09
N ALA A 12 24.73 -6.71 -1.02
CA ALA A 12 23.40 -6.31 -0.58
C ALA A 12 22.92 -7.49 0.26
N ASP A 13 23.04 -7.41 1.59
CA ASP A 13 22.23 -8.19 2.52
C ASP A 13 20.77 -7.77 2.26
N ALA A 14 20.26 -8.21 1.12
CA ALA A 14 19.05 -7.72 0.54
C ALA A 14 17.94 -8.58 1.11
N LEU A 15 17.42 -8.12 2.24
CA LEU A 15 16.17 -8.61 2.78
C LEU A 15 15.05 -7.98 1.94
N PHE A 16 14.47 -8.76 1.04
CA PHE A 16 13.31 -8.32 0.26
C PHE A 16 12.06 -8.72 1.04
N THR A 17 11.41 -7.74 1.65
CA THR A 17 10.21 -7.95 2.47
C THR A 17 8.98 -8.17 1.59
N TYR A 18 8.17 -9.15 1.93
CA TYR A 18 6.91 -9.47 1.27
C TYR A 18 5.73 -9.05 2.17
N PRO A 19 4.66 -8.42 1.63
CA PRO A 19 4.39 -8.16 0.21
C PRO A 19 4.83 -6.75 -0.29
N VAL A 20 5.63 -6.01 0.48
CA VAL A 20 5.87 -4.58 0.21
C VAL A 20 6.98 -4.33 -0.81
N VAL A 21 8.12 -5.01 -0.67
CA VAL A 21 9.26 -4.90 -1.60
C VAL A 21 9.20 -6.00 -2.65
N LEU A 22 8.78 -7.20 -2.24
CA LEU A 22 8.53 -8.35 -3.09
C LEU A 22 7.01 -8.52 -3.26
N ASN A 23 6.50 -8.50 -4.49
CA ASN A 23 5.05 -8.57 -4.76
C ASN A 23 4.51 -10.01 -4.88
N ALA A 24 5.38 -10.97 -5.14
CA ALA A 24 5.02 -12.38 -5.25
C ALA A 24 6.06 -13.21 -4.51
N PRO A 25 5.67 -14.24 -3.73
CA PRO A 25 6.55 -14.91 -2.80
C PRO A 25 7.42 -16.00 -3.48
N TRP A 26 8.07 -15.63 -4.57
CA TRP A 26 9.02 -16.47 -5.29
C TRP A 26 10.17 -15.63 -5.84
N VAL A 27 11.29 -16.28 -6.10
CA VAL A 27 12.44 -15.72 -6.80
C VAL A 27 12.95 -16.73 -7.81
N ASP A 28 13.50 -16.19 -8.90
CA ASP A 28 14.12 -16.95 -9.97
C ASP A 28 15.57 -16.49 -10.18
N LEU A 29 16.45 -17.46 -10.42
CA LEU A 29 17.77 -17.19 -10.98
C LEU A 29 17.94 -18.01 -12.24
N SER A 30 17.90 -17.33 -13.39
CA SER A 30 18.06 -17.94 -14.69
C SER A 30 19.16 -17.28 -15.53
N GLY A 31 19.71 -18.06 -16.45
CA GLY A 31 20.64 -17.63 -17.49
C GLY A 31 20.31 -18.30 -18.82
N PRO A 32 21.20 -18.19 -19.83
CA PRO A 32 20.93 -18.71 -21.18
C PRO A 32 20.74 -20.23 -21.30
N ARG A 33 20.94 -20.99 -20.21
CA ARG A 33 20.88 -22.46 -20.19
C ARG A 33 19.93 -22.99 -19.10
N GLY A 34 18.96 -22.18 -18.69
CA GLY A 34 18.05 -22.54 -17.61
C GLY A 34 18.30 -21.78 -16.32
N GLY A 35 17.59 -22.20 -15.28
CA GLY A 35 17.59 -21.55 -13.98
C GLY A 35 17.10 -22.43 -12.84
N ILE A 36 17.00 -21.80 -11.68
CA ILE A 36 16.48 -22.37 -10.45
C ILE A 36 15.39 -21.47 -9.88
N SER A 37 14.24 -22.08 -9.60
CA SER A 37 13.07 -21.48 -8.98
C SER A 37 13.10 -21.72 -7.48
N TYR A 38 12.78 -20.69 -6.69
CA TYR A 38 12.50 -20.82 -5.25
C TYR A 38 11.15 -20.17 -4.94
N LEU A 39 10.16 -20.96 -4.52
CA LEU A 39 8.78 -20.52 -4.34
C LEU A 39 8.29 -20.80 -2.92
N ASN A 40 7.51 -19.88 -2.37
CA ASN A 40 6.74 -20.12 -1.17
C ASN A 40 5.25 -20.23 -1.51
N TYR A 41 4.71 -21.43 -1.44
CA TYR A 41 3.30 -21.71 -1.72
C TYR A 41 2.44 -21.41 -0.48
N MET A 42 2.24 -20.11 -0.22
CA MET A 42 1.46 -19.57 0.90
C MET A 42 -0.04 -19.55 0.60
N PRO A 43 -0.86 -20.50 1.08
CA PRO A 43 -2.32 -20.47 0.87
C PRO A 43 -2.97 -19.25 1.54
N GLU A 44 -2.36 -18.78 2.63
CA GLU A 44 -2.72 -17.53 3.29
C GLU A 44 -1.56 -16.55 3.16
N ALA A 45 -1.83 -15.34 2.67
CA ALA A 45 -0.81 -14.31 2.57
C ALA A 45 -0.30 -13.94 3.96
N ARG A 46 1.02 -14.07 4.17
CA ARG A 46 1.70 -13.73 5.42
C ARG A 46 2.94 -12.92 5.14
N ASN A 47 3.28 -12.02 6.07
CA ASN A 47 4.52 -11.28 6.00
C ASN A 47 5.73 -12.20 6.16
N GLY A 48 6.77 -11.87 5.40
CA GLY A 48 8.03 -12.57 5.42
C GLY A 48 9.08 -11.78 4.67
N TYR A 49 10.24 -12.36 4.51
CA TYR A 49 11.26 -11.80 3.64
C TYR A 49 12.09 -12.92 3.03
N ILE A 50 12.59 -12.66 1.83
CA ILE A 50 13.64 -13.47 1.24
C ILE A 50 14.98 -12.80 1.47
N SER A 51 15.96 -13.60 1.89
CA SER A 51 17.37 -13.24 1.93
C SER A 51 18.08 -13.87 0.75
N ILE A 52 18.83 -13.07 0.02
CA ILE A 52 19.66 -13.52 -1.09
C ILE A 52 21.05 -12.92 -0.89
N GLU A 53 22.07 -13.77 -0.80
CA GLU A 53 23.45 -13.33 -0.65
C GLU A 53 24.37 -14.07 -1.61
N ASN A 54 25.27 -13.35 -2.29
CA ASN A 54 26.39 -13.96 -2.98
C ASN A 54 27.56 -14.15 -2.01
N LEU A 55 27.67 -15.36 -1.45
CA LEU A 55 28.74 -15.81 -0.58
C LEU A 55 30.14 -15.80 -1.23
N ALA A 56 30.25 -15.55 -2.55
CA ALA A 56 31.54 -15.28 -3.17
C ALA A 56 32.10 -13.90 -2.74
N GLY A 57 31.27 -13.04 -2.15
CA GLY A 57 31.64 -11.68 -1.74
C GLY A 57 32.15 -10.86 -2.92
N TYR A 58 33.33 -10.27 -2.77
CA TYR A 58 34.01 -9.51 -3.84
C TYR A 58 34.85 -10.38 -4.78
N GLY A 59 34.93 -11.69 -4.52
CA GLY A 59 35.66 -12.63 -5.37
C GLY A 59 34.92 -12.92 -6.68
N PRO A 60 35.61 -13.50 -7.68
CA PRO A 60 34.95 -13.98 -8.89
C PRO A 60 34.00 -15.15 -8.57
N GLY A 61 32.92 -15.24 -9.33
CA GLY A 61 31.96 -16.34 -9.26
C GLY A 61 30.66 -16.01 -8.53
N LEU A 62 29.79 -17.02 -8.49
CA LEU A 62 28.44 -16.94 -7.92
C LEU A 62 28.27 -18.10 -6.95
N ARG A 63 28.15 -17.80 -5.66
CA ARG A 63 27.87 -18.78 -4.59
C ARG A 63 26.68 -18.26 -3.82
N LEU A 64 25.50 -18.76 -4.09
CA LEU A 64 24.30 -18.12 -3.58
C LEU A 64 23.80 -18.81 -2.31
N ALA A 65 23.53 -18.01 -1.29
CA ALA A 65 22.64 -18.38 -0.19
C ALA A 65 21.26 -17.81 -0.49
N TYR A 66 20.25 -18.66 -0.36
CA TYR A 66 18.84 -18.31 -0.47
C TYR A 66 18.12 -18.77 0.80
N GLY A 67 17.26 -17.92 1.35
CA GLY A 67 16.42 -18.30 2.46
C GLY A 67 15.14 -17.49 2.52
N TRP A 68 14.03 -18.16 2.78
CA TRP A 68 12.80 -17.50 3.19
C TRP A 68 12.70 -17.47 4.71
N ALA A 69 12.34 -16.32 5.26
CA ALA A 69 12.02 -16.16 6.67
C ALA A 69 10.55 -15.74 6.83
N HIS A 70 9.86 -16.39 7.75
CA HIS A 70 8.49 -16.08 8.12
C HIS A 70 8.48 -15.17 9.35
N MET A 71 7.72 -14.07 9.28
CA MET A 71 7.49 -13.21 10.44
C MET A 71 6.29 -13.72 11.21
N ILE A 72 6.52 -14.60 12.19
CA ILE A 72 5.49 -15.24 12.99
C ILE A 72 5.78 -15.09 14.48
N VAL A 73 4.73 -15.11 15.29
CA VAL A 73 4.81 -15.25 16.74
C VAL A 73 4.23 -16.61 17.10
N VAL A 74 5.05 -17.48 17.70
CA VAL A 74 4.62 -18.79 18.21
C VAL A 74 4.67 -18.69 19.73
N ARG A 75 3.53 -18.84 20.41
CA ARG A 75 3.46 -18.72 21.88
C ARG A 75 3.99 -20.00 22.54
N PRO A 76 4.36 -19.96 23.83
CA PRO A 76 4.76 -21.17 24.56
C PRO A 76 3.70 -22.28 24.45
N GLY A 77 4.11 -23.46 23.97
CA GLY A 77 3.23 -24.61 23.76
C GLY A 77 2.48 -24.62 22.43
N GLU A 78 2.61 -23.59 21.60
CA GLU A 78 2.11 -23.62 20.23
C GLU A 78 3.17 -24.22 19.29
N GLU A 79 2.69 -24.85 18.22
CA GLU A 79 3.51 -25.33 17.12
C GLU A 79 3.11 -24.59 15.85
N TRP A 80 4.09 -24.36 14.97
CA TRP A 80 3.84 -23.79 13.66
C TRP A 80 4.57 -24.59 12.59
N THR A 81 3.88 -24.82 11.49
CA THR A 81 4.43 -25.49 10.30
C THR A 81 4.50 -24.47 9.16
N SER A 82 5.63 -24.45 8.46
CA SER A 82 5.79 -23.59 7.30
C SER A 82 4.89 -24.02 6.14
N PRO A 83 4.42 -23.07 5.32
CA PRO A 83 3.84 -23.39 4.02
C PRO A 83 4.84 -24.18 3.16
N PRO A 84 4.35 -24.97 2.18
CA PRO A 84 5.23 -25.71 1.29
C PRO A 84 6.21 -24.79 0.54
N MET A 85 7.49 -25.11 0.63
CA MET A 85 8.55 -24.44 -0.12
C MET A 85 8.89 -25.25 -1.36
N GLY A 86 8.85 -24.62 -2.53
CA GLY A 86 9.23 -25.20 -3.81
C GLY A 86 10.65 -24.85 -4.19
N LEU A 87 11.42 -25.85 -4.61
CA LEU A 87 12.72 -25.68 -5.27
C LEU A 87 12.72 -26.52 -6.55
N ALA A 88 13.00 -25.89 -7.69
CA ALA A 88 12.96 -26.59 -8.98
C ALA A 88 14.00 -26.03 -9.95
N VAL A 89 14.53 -26.90 -10.81
CA VAL A 89 15.33 -26.48 -11.98
C VAL A 89 14.42 -26.35 -13.20
N HIS A 90 14.83 -25.56 -14.17
CA HIS A 90 14.16 -25.42 -15.46
C HIS A 90 15.16 -25.05 -16.54
N ASP A 91 14.83 -25.35 -17.79
CA ASP A 91 15.68 -25.05 -18.95
C ASP A 91 15.38 -23.67 -19.57
N GLY A 92 14.27 -23.05 -19.16
CA GLY A 92 13.84 -21.73 -19.62
C GLY A 92 14.36 -20.57 -18.77
N ASP A 93 13.63 -19.45 -18.79
CA ASP A 93 13.89 -18.28 -17.97
C ASP A 93 12.87 -18.16 -16.81
N TRP A 94 12.85 -17.00 -16.16
CA TRP A 94 11.95 -16.71 -15.03
C TRP A 94 10.45 -16.93 -15.32
N HIS A 95 10.03 -16.98 -16.58
CA HIS A 95 8.64 -17.26 -16.92
C HIS A 95 8.21 -18.65 -16.45
N GLU A 96 9.10 -19.65 -16.45
CA GLU A 96 8.81 -21.00 -15.95
C GLU A 96 8.44 -20.98 -14.46
N THR A 97 9.19 -20.20 -13.65
CA THR A 97 8.88 -19.99 -12.23
C THR A 97 7.55 -19.26 -12.05
N ALA A 98 7.31 -18.21 -12.83
CA ALA A 98 6.08 -17.45 -12.79
C ALA A 98 4.85 -18.28 -13.21
N ASP A 99 4.99 -19.15 -14.21
CA ASP A 99 3.94 -20.04 -14.71
C ASP A 99 3.59 -21.11 -13.67
N ARG A 100 4.59 -21.70 -13.00
CA ARG A 100 4.38 -22.62 -11.86
C ARG A 100 3.62 -21.95 -10.73
N TYR A 101 4.04 -20.74 -10.34
CA TYR A 101 3.35 -20.00 -9.28
C TYR A 101 1.92 -19.64 -9.69
N ARG A 102 1.71 -19.23 -10.95
CA ARG A 102 0.38 -18.91 -11.48
C ARG A 102 -0.54 -20.12 -11.50
N ALA A 103 -0.06 -21.28 -11.95
CA ALA A 103 -0.84 -22.51 -11.93
C ALA A 103 -1.29 -22.88 -10.50
N TRP A 104 -0.38 -22.76 -9.54
CA TRP A 104 -0.71 -22.95 -8.13
C TRP A 104 -1.74 -21.91 -7.64
N MET A 105 -1.53 -20.63 -7.95
CA MET A 105 -2.45 -19.54 -7.59
C MET A 105 -3.86 -19.75 -8.17
N ASP A 106 -3.98 -20.16 -9.42
CA ASP A 106 -5.26 -20.37 -10.11
C ASP A 106 -6.05 -21.54 -9.48
N GLU A 107 -5.36 -22.54 -8.92
CA GLU A 107 -5.97 -23.66 -8.20
C GLU A 107 -6.35 -23.30 -6.75
N HIS A 108 -5.50 -22.54 -6.06
CA HIS A 108 -5.60 -22.34 -4.61
C HIS A 108 -6.26 -21.03 -4.21
N LEU A 109 -6.13 -19.97 -5.02
CA LEU A 109 -6.69 -18.66 -4.72
C LEU A 109 -7.82 -18.32 -5.68
N ARG A 110 -8.95 -17.90 -5.10
CA ARG A 110 -10.10 -17.40 -5.85
C ARG A 110 -10.31 -15.92 -5.49
N PRO A 111 -9.61 -14.99 -6.17
CA PRO A 111 -9.80 -13.57 -5.89
C PRO A 111 -11.25 -13.18 -6.16
N ALA A 112 -11.80 -12.29 -5.33
CA ALA A 112 -13.11 -11.72 -5.58
C ALA A 112 -13.14 -11.11 -7.00
N PRO A 113 -14.25 -11.26 -7.76
CA PRO A 113 -14.32 -10.74 -9.11
C PRO A 113 -14.17 -9.21 -9.08
N GLY A 114 -13.01 -8.74 -9.56
CA GLY A 114 -12.77 -7.31 -9.70
C GLY A 114 -13.77 -6.66 -10.66
N ARG A 115 -14.15 -5.41 -10.39
CA ARG A 115 -15.08 -4.65 -11.24
C ARG A 115 -14.57 -4.55 -12.68
N GLN A 116 -15.45 -4.76 -13.65
CA GLN A 116 -15.10 -4.67 -15.07
C GLN A 116 -14.53 -3.30 -15.44
N SER A 117 -15.02 -2.23 -14.80
CA SER A 117 -14.51 -0.87 -15.01
C SER A 117 -13.04 -0.74 -14.62
N ALA A 118 -12.61 -1.32 -13.50
CA ALA A 118 -11.21 -1.32 -13.08
C ALA A 118 -10.33 -2.13 -14.04
N ARG A 119 -10.81 -3.28 -14.53
CA ARG A 119 -10.07 -4.14 -15.48
C ARG A 119 -9.83 -3.49 -16.84
N LYS A 120 -10.71 -2.58 -17.26
CA LYS A 120 -10.62 -1.85 -18.55
C LYS A 120 -10.01 -0.46 -18.40
N MET A 121 -9.70 -0.03 -17.18
CA MET A 121 -9.18 1.28 -16.90
C MET A 121 -7.74 1.40 -17.42
N ILE A 122 -7.47 2.46 -18.19
CA ILE A 122 -6.11 2.77 -18.69
C ILE A 122 -5.34 3.72 -17.77
N GLY A 123 -6.03 4.32 -16.79
CA GLY A 123 -5.49 5.27 -15.83
C GLY A 123 -6.59 5.98 -15.07
N PHE A 124 -6.20 6.86 -14.15
CA PHE A 124 -7.09 7.72 -13.37
C PHE A 124 -6.49 9.12 -13.20
N GLN A 125 -7.33 10.11 -12.95
CA GLN A 125 -6.90 11.48 -12.69
C GLN A 125 -6.79 11.72 -11.19
N ASN A 126 -5.62 12.11 -10.70
CA ASN A 126 -5.46 12.60 -9.32
C ASN A 126 -5.65 14.12 -9.31
N VAL A 127 -6.69 14.60 -8.65
CA VAL A 127 -7.04 16.02 -8.68
C VAL A 127 -7.34 16.54 -7.29
N PHE A 128 -6.61 17.58 -6.88
CA PHE A 128 -6.87 18.29 -5.64
C PHE A 128 -8.09 19.20 -5.73
N PHE A 129 -8.99 19.10 -4.76
CA PHE A 129 -10.07 20.07 -4.54
C PHE A 129 -9.77 20.98 -3.34
N ARG A 130 -9.16 20.42 -2.29
CA ARG A 130 -8.51 21.17 -1.20
C ARG A 130 -7.08 20.70 -1.00
N SER A 131 -6.19 21.62 -0.64
CA SER A 131 -4.79 21.31 -0.31
C SER A 131 -4.65 20.58 1.03
N PHE A 132 -3.44 20.17 1.40
CA PHE A 132 -3.13 19.65 2.73
C PHE A 132 -3.41 20.67 3.85
N ASP A 133 -3.40 21.97 3.55
CA ASP A 133 -3.75 23.04 4.50
C ASP A 133 -5.27 23.31 4.57
N GLY A 134 -6.09 22.62 3.76
CA GLY A 134 -7.54 22.84 3.69
C GLY A 134 -7.95 23.97 2.74
N GLU A 135 -7.00 24.67 2.13
CA GLU A 135 -7.27 25.72 1.15
C GLU A 135 -8.00 25.17 -0.07
N ARG A 136 -9.09 25.84 -0.48
CA ARG A 136 -9.85 25.49 -1.68
C ARG A 136 -9.03 25.78 -2.93
N ILE A 137 -8.69 24.73 -3.67
CA ILE A 137 -8.03 24.85 -4.98
C ILE A 137 -9.08 24.89 -6.09
N ARG A 138 -10.19 24.16 -5.93
CA ARG A 138 -11.30 24.05 -6.88
C ARG A 138 -12.63 23.96 -6.14
N ALA A 139 -13.67 24.52 -6.73
CA ALA A 139 -15.03 24.33 -6.24
C ALA A 139 -15.51 22.90 -6.55
N TYR A 140 -16.37 22.31 -5.70
CA TYR A 140 -16.87 20.95 -5.97
C TYR A 140 -17.80 20.89 -7.18
N GLU A 141 -18.41 22.01 -7.53
CA GLU A 141 -19.20 22.20 -8.75
C GLU A 141 -18.37 22.00 -10.02
N GLU A 142 -17.04 22.04 -9.94
CA GLU A 142 -16.13 21.77 -11.06
C GLU A 142 -15.87 20.28 -11.29
N ILE A 143 -16.31 19.39 -10.39
CA ILE A 143 -16.15 17.92 -10.53
C ILE A 143 -16.59 17.43 -11.93
N PRO A 144 -17.75 17.86 -12.48
CA PRO A 144 -18.16 17.47 -13.83
C PRO A 144 -17.20 17.91 -14.95
N ALA A 145 -16.70 19.14 -14.90
CA ALA A 145 -15.79 19.65 -15.92
C ALA A 145 -14.43 18.93 -15.88
N VAL A 146 -13.92 18.67 -14.66
CA VAL A 146 -12.70 17.88 -14.45
C VAL A 146 -12.86 16.47 -15.01
N ALA A 147 -13.93 15.78 -14.61
CA ALA A 147 -14.21 14.41 -15.08
C ALA A 147 -14.39 14.34 -16.60
N ALA A 148 -15.09 15.31 -17.21
CA ALA A 148 -15.28 15.39 -18.65
C ALA A 148 -13.94 15.50 -19.42
N THR A 149 -12.96 16.21 -18.85
CA THR A 149 -11.61 16.29 -19.40
C THR A 149 -10.95 14.91 -19.47
N GLY A 150 -11.12 14.07 -18.45
CA GLY A 150 -10.61 12.69 -18.45
C GLY A 150 -11.29 11.82 -19.49
N ARG A 151 -12.62 11.85 -19.52
CA ARG A 151 -13.41 11.07 -20.48
C ARG A 151 -13.05 11.38 -21.93
N ARG A 152 -12.73 12.64 -22.25
CA ARG A 152 -12.25 13.07 -23.59
C ARG A 152 -11.04 12.26 -24.07
N TYR A 153 -10.21 11.78 -23.15
CA TYR A 153 -9.01 10.98 -23.46
C TYR A 153 -9.13 9.51 -23.03
N GLY A 154 -10.34 9.02 -22.75
CA GLY A 154 -10.58 7.64 -22.32
C GLY A 154 -10.25 7.35 -20.86
N VAL A 155 -9.92 8.37 -20.06
CA VAL A 155 -9.66 8.24 -18.62
C VAL A 155 -10.96 8.44 -17.84
N ASN A 156 -11.69 7.36 -17.62
CA ASN A 156 -13.02 7.36 -17.01
C ASN A 156 -13.00 7.13 -15.49
N HIS A 157 -11.95 7.61 -14.81
CA HIS A 157 -11.81 7.50 -13.35
C HIS A 157 -11.18 8.77 -12.77
N LEU A 158 -11.87 9.41 -11.84
CA LEU A 158 -11.42 10.58 -11.09
C LEU A 158 -11.11 10.18 -9.65
N CYS A 159 -9.85 10.32 -9.23
CA CYS A 159 -9.45 10.26 -7.83
C CYS A 159 -9.42 11.67 -7.24
N ILE A 160 -10.41 11.96 -6.40
CA ILE A 160 -10.51 13.22 -5.66
C ILE A 160 -9.48 13.17 -4.52
N TRP A 161 -8.64 14.19 -4.48
CA TRP A 161 -7.75 14.48 -3.37
C TRP A 161 -8.31 15.69 -2.65
N ASP A 162 -8.82 15.47 -1.45
CA ASP A 162 -9.42 16.54 -0.65
C ASP A 162 -8.88 16.47 0.78
N HIS A 163 -8.68 17.63 1.41
CA HIS A 163 -8.13 17.77 2.76
C HIS A 163 -8.63 16.70 3.73
N LEU A 164 -9.95 16.47 3.82
CA LEU A 164 -10.50 15.48 4.74
C LEU A 164 -10.22 14.05 4.28
N THR A 165 -10.33 13.78 2.98
CA THR A 165 -10.08 12.44 2.42
C THR A 165 -8.62 12.01 2.47
N LEU A 166 -7.66 12.95 2.38
CA LEU A 166 -6.23 12.69 2.52
C LEU A 166 -5.90 11.95 3.82
N GLY A 167 -6.84 11.99 4.77
CA GLY A 167 -6.84 11.13 5.93
C GLY A 167 -5.81 11.60 6.91
N ASN A 168 -4.99 10.68 7.38
CA ASN A 168 -4.07 11.00 8.45
C ASN A 168 -2.84 11.78 7.97
N TYR A 169 -2.78 12.14 6.68
CA TYR A 169 -1.86 13.15 6.16
C TYR A 169 -2.17 14.57 6.63
N VAL A 170 -3.35 14.81 7.17
CA VAL A 170 -3.76 16.12 7.69
C VAL A 170 -4.16 16.01 9.17
N PRO A 171 -4.23 17.13 9.91
CA PRO A 171 -4.80 17.12 11.25
C PRO A 171 -6.25 16.61 11.24
N HIS A 172 -6.58 15.70 12.16
CA HIS A 172 -7.93 15.17 12.27
C HIS A 172 -8.92 16.25 12.70
N PRO A 173 -10.06 16.40 12.00
CA PRO A 173 -11.17 17.23 12.46
C PRO A 173 -11.90 16.55 13.63
N GLU A 174 -12.89 17.23 14.21
CA GLU A 174 -13.57 16.76 15.42
C GLU A 174 -14.48 15.56 15.13
N LEU A 175 -15.17 15.54 13.97
CA LEU A 175 -16.05 14.44 13.57
C LEU A 175 -15.39 13.46 12.57
N ASP A 176 -14.05 13.40 12.54
CA ASP A 176 -13.25 12.49 11.71
C ASP A 176 -13.25 12.82 10.19
N LEU A 177 -12.65 11.96 9.35
CA LEU A 177 -12.29 12.24 7.93
C LEU A 177 -13.46 12.51 6.94
N ILE A 178 -14.67 12.71 7.46
CA ILE A 178 -15.89 13.02 6.72
C ILE A 178 -16.62 14.26 7.26
N ASP A 179 -15.95 15.05 8.11
CA ASP A 179 -16.47 16.27 8.74
C ASP A 179 -16.58 17.45 7.75
N TYR A 180 -17.33 17.25 6.67
CA TYR A 180 -17.70 18.30 5.72
C TYR A 180 -18.87 19.10 6.28
N ASP A 181 -18.86 20.42 6.09
CA ASP A 181 -20.09 21.19 6.29
C ASP A 181 -21.17 20.77 5.29
N GLU A 182 -22.43 21.07 5.60
CA GLU A 182 -23.57 20.60 4.81
C GLU A 182 -23.54 21.09 3.35
N THR A 183 -23.02 22.30 3.10
CA THR A 183 -22.94 22.87 1.75
C THR A 183 -21.91 22.13 0.92
N ASP A 184 -20.70 21.97 1.48
CA ASP A 184 -19.60 21.22 0.88
C ASP A 184 -19.99 19.75 0.62
N ARG A 185 -20.63 19.12 1.60
CA ARG A 185 -21.09 17.74 1.52
C ARG A 185 -22.11 17.56 0.39
N ALA A 186 -23.09 18.46 0.30
CA ALA A 186 -24.11 18.43 -0.75
C ALA A 186 -23.49 18.65 -2.14
N ALA A 187 -22.59 19.63 -2.30
CA ALA A 187 -21.93 19.92 -3.56
C ALA A 187 -21.03 18.76 -4.03
N LEU A 188 -20.23 18.20 -3.12
CA LEU A 188 -19.39 17.02 -3.39
C LEU A 188 -20.24 15.82 -3.82
N SER A 189 -21.28 15.49 -3.05
CA SER A 189 -22.18 14.37 -3.36
C SER A 189 -22.91 14.56 -4.70
N ALA A 190 -23.38 15.78 -4.97
CA ALA A 190 -24.03 16.12 -6.24
C ALA A 190 -23.08 15.97 -7.44
N GLY A 191 -21.85 16.50 -7.33
CA GLY A 191 -20.83 16.39 -8.36
C GLY A 191 -20.44 14.94 -8.64
N ILE A 192 -20.19 14.14 -7.59
CA ILE A 192 -19.89 12.71 -7.71
C ILE A 192 -21.04 11.96 -8.39
N ARG A 193 -22.28 12.18 -7.95
CA ARG A 193 -23.46 11.53 -8.52
C ARG A 193 -23.61 11.86 -10.01
N GLN A 194 -23.43 13.12 -10.40
CA GLN A 194 -23.51 13.55 -11.79
C GLN A 194 -22.47 12.84 -12.65
N VAL A 195 -21.18 12.89 -12.29
CA VAL A 195 -20.13 12.32 -13.15
C VAL A 195 -20.22 10.81 -13.25
N ARG A 196 -20.76 10.14 -12.22
CA ARG A 196 -21.07 8.72 -12.27
C ARG A 196 -22.17 8.41 -13.27
N ALA A 197 -23.23 9.21 -13.32
CA ALA A 197 -24.26 9.08 -14.34
C ALA A 197 -23.71 9.31 -15.76
N GLU A 198 -22.67 10.14 -15.88
CA GLU A 198 -21.94 10.41 -17.13
C GLU A 198 -20.85 9.38 -17.46
N GLY A 199 -20.69 8.32 -16.64
CA GLY A 199 -19.77 7.20 -16.90
C GLY A 199 -18.36 7.31 -16.29
N THR A 200 -18.11 8.28 -15.40
CA THR A 200 -16.84 8.38 -14.66
C THR A 200 -16.94 7.69 -13.30
N ASN A 201 -16.02 6.77 -12.99
CA ASN A 201 -15.84 6.25 -11.63
C ASN A 201 -15.16 7.31 -10.76
N VAL A 202 -15.50 7.37 -9.48
CA VAL A 202 -14.88 8.31 -8.53
C VAL A 202 -14.29 7.56 -7.34
N SER A 203 -13.05 7.87 -6.99
CA SER A 203 -12.39 7.43 -5.77
C SER A 203 -11.93 8.60 -4.92
N ALA A 204 -11.73 8.33 -3.64
CA ALA A 204 -10.99 9.21 -2.72
C ALA A 204 -9.58 8.66 -2.54
N LEU A 205 -8.56 9.52 -2.52
CA LEU A 205 -7.28 9.18 -1.90
C LEU A 205 -7.48 9.17 -0.39
N ILE A 206 -7.01 8.13 0.29
CA ILE A 206 -7.01 8.06 1.74
C ILE A 206 -5.76 7.40 2.31
N ASN A 207 -5.21 7.99 3.36
CA ASN A 207 -4.25 7.32 4.24
C ASN A 207 -4.90 7.09 5.59
N PHE A 208 -5.10 5.82 5.94
CA PHE A 208 -5.55 5.44 7.29
C PHE A 208 -4.41 5.08 8.23
N ARG A 209 -3.19 4.91 7.71
CA ARG A 209 -2.10 4.22 8.39
C ARG A 209 -1.34 5.10 9.38
N HIS A 210 -0.97 6.31 8.96
CA HIS A 210 -0.09 7.18 9.75
C HIS A 210 -0.87 7.87 10.85
N LEU A 211 -0.27 8.21 11.96
CA LEU A 211 -0.92 8.99 12.99
C LEU A 211 0.03 10.08 13.44
N ASN A 212 -0.35 11.33 13.19
CA ASN A 212 0.37 12.47 13.73
C ASN A 212 0.21 12.47 15.27
N PRO A 213 1.31 12.38 16.05
CA PRO A 213 1.26 12.37 17.51
C PRO A 213 0.66 13.66 18.11
N ALA A 214 0.68 14.77 17.37
CA ALA A 214 0.07 16.03 17.76
C ALA A 214 -1.43 16.14 17.43
N SER A 215 -2.02 15.13 16.77
CA SER A 215 -3.45 15.15 16.46
C SER A 215 -4.29 14.99 17.72
N LYS A 216 -5.45 15.68 17.79
CA LYS A 216 -6.41 15.53 18.90
C LYS A 216 -6.81 14.06 19.12
N ARG A 217 -6.88 13.28 18.05
CA ARG A 217 -7.19 11.84 18.07
C ARG A 217 -6.12 11.01 18.80
N PHE A 218 -4.84 11.40 18.72
CA PHE A 218 -3.77 10.71 19.45
C PHE A 218 -3.99 10.75 20.97
N ALA A 219 -4.43 11.90 21.49
CA ALA A 219 -4.63 12.10 22.92
C ALA A 219 -5.88 11.40 23.49
N ALA A 220 -6.87 11.08 22.64
CA ALA A 220 -8.14 10.52 23.09
C ALA A 220 -8.03 9.04 23.47
N ASP A 221 -7.54 8.16 22.58
CA ASP A 221 -7.45 6.70 22.83
C ASP A 221 -6.47 5.95 21.90
N ALA A 222 -5.98 6.61 20.85
CA ALA A 222 -5.28 5.96 19.75
C ALA A 222 -3.90 5.38 20.14
N ALA A 223 -3.33 5.75 21.29
CA ALA A 223 -2.10 5.15 21.81
C ALA A 223 -2.22 3.64 22.11
N THR A 224 -3.45 3.12 22.23
CA THR A 224 -3.74 1.68 22.33
C THR A 224 -3.93 1.01 20.97
N GLU A 225 -4.22 1.80 19.94
CA GLU A 225 -4.45 1.35 18.56
C GLU A 225 -3.17 1.32 17.73
N ILE A 226 -2.10 2.00 18.17
CA ILE A 226 -0.82 2.04 17.46
C ILE A 226 -0.01 0.77 17.65
N LYS A 227 0.80 0.51 16.64
CA LYS A 227 1.78 -0.57 16.64
C LYS A 227 2.90 -0.32 17.65
N ARG A 228 3.37 -1.38 18.28
CA ARG A 228 4.45 -1.34 19.28
C ARG A 228 5.62 -2.22 18.86
N CYS A 229 6.82 -1.77 19.19
CA CYS A 229 8.05 -2.54 19.10
C CYS A 229 8.06 -3.67 20.14
N TYR A 230 9.01 -4.60 20.00
CA TYR A 230 9.14 -5.75 20.90
C TYR A 230 9.38 -5.35 22.38
N ASP A 231 9.92 -4.16 22.62
CA ASP A 231 10.18 -3.59 23.94
C ASP A 231 8.97 -2.81 24.50
N GLY A 232 7.84 -2.82 23.78
CA GLY A 232 6.62 -2.12 24.15
C GLY A 232 6.57 -0.64 23.77
N THR A 233 7.65 -0.07 23.22
CA THR A 233 7.65 1.33 22.76
C THR A 233 6.77 1.50 21.52
N PRO A 234 6.13 2.66 21.33
CA PRO A 234 5.42 2.97 20.08
C PRO A 234 6.33 2.86 18.86
N GLN A 235 5.87 2.18 17.81
CA GLN A 235 6.59 2.24 16.55
C GLN A 235 6.38 3.62 15.90
N THR A 236 7.47 4.20 15.42
CA THR A 236 7.46 5.45 14.64
C THR A 236 8.05 5.23 13.25
N GLU A 237 7.66 6.10 12.34
CA GLU A 237 8.24 6.24 11.01
C GLU A 237 8.59 7.69 10.74
N ASN A 238 9.76 7.91 10.13
CA ASN A 238 10.14 9.23 9.63
C ASN A 238 9.57 9.42 8.22
N TRP A 239 8.75 10.46 8.05
CA TRP A 239 8.09 10.81 6.78
C TRP A 239 8.65 12.07 6.13
N SER A 240 9.97 12.25 6.16
CA SER A 240 10.65 13.31 5.42
C SER A 240 10.66 13.11 3.89
N GLY A 241 10.18 11.98 3.36
CA GLY A 241 10.09 11.74 1.92
C GLY A 241 11.43 11.95 1.19
N SER A 242 11.41 12.63 0.04
CA SER A 242 12.63 13.18 -0.56
C SER A 242 12.97 14.52 0.10
N ALA A 243 14.22 15.01 -0.04
CA ALA A 243 14.61 16.33 0.48
C ALA A 243 13.67 17.48 0.07
N HIS A 244 12.98 17.33 -1.08
CA HIS A 244 11.99 18.31 -1.56
C HIS A 244 10.60 18.11 -0.97
N HIS A 245 10.18 16.86 -0.71
CA HIS A 245 8.87 16.56 -0.11
C HIS A 245 8.87 16.63 1.42
N GLY A 246 10.04 16.59 2.06
CA GLY A 246 10.15 16.63 3.51
C GLY A 246 9.56 17.89 4.13
N ARG A 247 9.66 19.04 3.46
CA ARG A 247 9.00 20.26 3.93
C ARG A 247 7.48 20.17 3.93
N LEU A 248 6.89 19.48 2.94
CA LEU A 248 5.45 19.28 2.86
C LEU A 248 5.01 18.33 3.98
N PHE A 249 5.54 17.12 4.00
CA PHE A 249 5.08 16.10 4.94
C PHE A 249 5.39 16.41 6.40
N VAL A 250 6.57 16.94 6.72
CA VAL A 250 6.94 17.27 8.10
C VAL A 250 6.01 18.33 8.70
N ARG A 251 5.49 19.25 7.89
CA ARG A 251 4.54 20.27 8.35
C ARG A 251 3.21 19.67 8.82
N HIS A 252 2.75 18.58 8.19
CA HIS A 252 1.41 18.02 8.44
C HIS A 252 1.43 16.73 9.27
N LEU A 253 2.43 15.87 9.06
CA LEU A 253 2.62 14.59 9.77
C LEU A 253 3.55 14.70 10.97
N GLY A 254 4.40 15.73 11.00
CA GLY A 254 5.55 15.82 11.90
C GLY A 254 6.80 15.13 11.33
N PRO A 255 7.96 15.30 11.99
CA PRO A 255 9.19 14.61 11.61
C PRO A 255 9.10 13.09 11.80
N GLU A 256 8.23 12.66 12.71
CA GLU A 256 7.93 11.27 12.99
C GLU A 256 6.42 11.11 13.22
N CYS A 257 5.87 10.02 12.69
CA CYS A 257 4.48 9.63 12.91
C CYS A 257 4.41 8.23 13.49
N ASN A 258 3.38 7.97 14.30
CA ASN A 258 3.04 6.61 14.70
C ASN A 258 2.28 5.90 13.58
N ILE A 259 2.14 4.58 13.71
CA ILE A 259 1.48 3.73 12.74
C ILE A 259 0.35 3.01 13.46
N TYR A 260 -0.85 3.06 12.91
CA TYR A 260 -1.95 2.24 13.40
C TYR A 260 -1.63 0.76 13.21
N SER A 261 -1.89 -0.05 14.24
CA SER A 261 -1.78 -1.50 14.14
C SER A 261 -2.88 -2.01 13.22
N PRO A 262 -2.56 -2.74 12.13
CA PRO A 262 -3.58 -3.35 11.28
C PRO A 262 -4.37 -4.44 12.02
N PHE A 263 -3.92 -4.86 13.22
CA PHE A 263 -4.59 -5.85 14.07
C PHE A 263 -5.44 -5.21 15.20
N SER A 264 -5.47 -3.88 15.31
CA SER A 264 -6.37 -3.21 16.26
C SER A 264 -7.80 -3.28 15.74
N SER A 265 -8.70 -3.97 16.47
CA SER A 265 -10.11 -4.07 16.11
C SER A 265 -10.80 -2.71 16.07
N VAL A 266 -10.48 -1.82 17.02
CA VAL A 266 -11.02 -0.44 17.06
C VAL A 266 -10.64 0.33 15.79
N TYR A 267 -9.39 0.20 15.35
CA TYR A 267 -8.92 0.82 14.12
C TYR A 267 -9.57 0.20 12.87
N GLN A 268 -9.69 -1.14 12.81
CA GLN A 268 -10.39 -1.84 11.73
C GLN A 268 -11.86 -1.39 11.62
N ASP A 269 -12.57 -1.31 12.74
CA ASP A 269 -13.96 -0.85 12.79
C ASP A 269 -14.10 0.59 12.30
N ARG A 270 -13.15 1.47 12.67
CA ARG A 270 -13.09 2.83 12.15
C ARG A 270 -12.89 2.87 10.64
N VAL A 271 -11.92 2.12 10.11
CA VAL A 271 -11.67 2.05 8.66
C VAL A 271 -12.91 1.57 7.92
N MET A 272 -13.60 0.56 8.46
CA MET A 272 -14.84 0.04 7.87
C MET A 272 -16.00 1.04 7.94
N ARG A 273 -16.15 1.77 9.05
CA ARG A 273 -17.14 2.84 9.18
C ARG A 273 -16.90 3.95 8.16
N LEU A 274 -15.69 4.50 8.13
CA LEU A 274 -15.32 5.56 7.18
C LEU A 274 -15.53 5.10 5.73
N THR A 275 -15.12 3.87 5.41
CA THR A 275 -15.36 3.29 4.08
C THR A 275 -16.85 3.31 3.70
N ARG A 276 -17.75 2.96 4.60
CA ARG A 276 -19.21 3.03 4.35
C ARG A 276 -19.67 4.48 4.14
N GLU A 277 -19.20 5.41 4.97
CA GLU A 277 -19.54 6.83 4.85
C GLU A 277 -19.06 7.43 3.51
N TYR A 278 -17.88 7.04 3.01
CA TYR A 278 -17.44 7.42 1.66
C TYR A 278 -18.31 6.81 0.56
N LEU A 279 -18.74 5.55 0.70
CA LEU A 279 -19.68 4.95 -0.24
C LEU A 279 -21.02 5.70 -0.25
N ASP A 280 -21.48 6.16 0.92
CA ASP A 280 -22.71 6.97 1.05
C ASP A 280 -22.58 8.35 0.40
N LEU A 281 -21.38 8.96 0.42
CA LEU A 281 -21.09 10.17 -0.35
C LEU A 281 -21.10 9.94 -1.88
N GLY A 282 -21.09 8.69 -2.31
CA GLY A 282 -21.22 8.29 -3.71
C GLY A 282 -19.93 7.80 -4.35
N TYR A 283 -18.81 7.76 -3.62
CA TYR A 283 -17.57 7.14 -4.10
C TYR A 283 -17.80 5.66 -4.43
N VAL A 284 -17.03 5.13 -5.39
CA VAL A 284 -17.14 3.70 -5.79
C VAL A 284 -15.88 2.90 -5.48
N SER A 285 -14.82 3.57 -5.05
CA SER A 285 -13.55 2.94 -4.68
C SER A 285 -12.73 3.89 -3.83
N MET A 286 -11.69 3.37 -3.18
CA MET A 286 -10.74 4.16 -2.41
C MET A 286 -9.34 3.85 -2.92
N PHE A 287 -8.54 4.87 -3.14
CA PHE A 287 -7.10 4.72 -3.25
C PHE A 287 -6.59 4.72 -1.81
N PHE A 288 -6.45 3.54 -1.22
CA PHE A 288 -5.85 3.39 0.10
C PHE A 288 -4.34 3.43 -0.07
N ASP A 289 -3.73 4.54 0.35
CA ASP A 289 -2.29 4.68 0.37
C ASP A 289 -1.68 3.90 1.53
N GLN A 290 -0.59 3.20 1.23
CA GLN A 290 0.18 2.37 2.16
C GLN A 290 -0.66 1.33 2.93
N PRO A 291 -1.42 0.48 2.20
CA PRO A 291 -2.29 -0.51 2.83
C PRO A 291 -1.51 -1.70 3.40
N TRP A 292 -0.24 -1.86 3.01
CA TRP A 292 0.62 -2.98 3.38
C TRP A 292 1.63 -2.57 4.44
N GLU A 293 1.84 -3.46 5.41
CA GLU A 293 2.77 -3.26 6.50
C GLU A 293 4.00 -4.15 6.29
N ILE A 294 5.20 -3.61 6.55
CA ILE A 294 6.46 -4.38 6.39
C ILE A 294 6.68 -5.32 7.57
N ARG A 295 6.37 -4.87 8.79
CA ARG A 295 6.72 -5.57 10.04
C ARG A 295 5.52 -5.74 10.99
N PRO A 296 4.36 -6.19 10.52
CA PRO A 296 3.05 -5.98 11.17
C PRO A 296 2.97 -6.40 12.63
#